data_AF-A0AAC8TF60-F1
#
_entry.id   AF-A0AAC8TF60-F1
#
_cell.length_a   1.000
_cell.length_b   1.000
_cell.length_c   1.000
_cell.angle_alpha   90.00
_cell.angle_beta   90.00
_cell.angle_gamma   90.00
#
_symmetry.space_group_name_H-M   'P 1'
#
loop_
_entity.id
_entity.type
_entity.pdbx_description
1 polymer ?
#
loop_
_entity_poly.entity_id
_entity_poly.type
_entity_poly.pdbx_seq_one_letter_code
_entity_poly.pdbx_strand_id
1 'polypeptide(L)'
;MSAALRALATGYGSVAVLLTVGFVLLRAALALMGRWGLPLSARQTLRAGRATLALALLLPPVCMAVRGLVPTGPLFTFERSVVRLTTRLPEPAWTSRPAATAPRPTATSSPFPVGMALALVLGTAAAVHCARQLRQHVRLIRRLESQPRLRQVGRVAVVLRDTEGTAFSTWFPRRAPHPTAWVAVPASLLEDAEGLRLTVLHELQHHRQRDTVLAYVRLVLGALFFWNPVVRAFERWLATCQELACDEALVSGGKAHPQPYARCLLEAALRATHAPPLPAGVTGMAHPTKRRIEMLFQPRPSRPHRTAGLVAAVALTLVPLALWAQSATRGRAVTLAEAQALAQASQREGDLPVVVDAQVVEKLNQLVTTPKGRAFMKKALDNLGTHREALTRTLRARKLPEGLLAVTMIESAVTNLPEASTEPSLAPGMRGAGVWMFLPSTARQYGLRVDAEVDERLDVARETEAAAALFSDLHGRYKDWRLALAAYNQGEKKVDRVLSETGVRDTSELVRAGHLNDYTSTVQAGLLLLRNPHLLD
;
A
#
# COMPACT_ATOMS: atom_id res chain seq x y z
N MET A 1 -16.43 -7.07 -8.93
CA MET A 1 -16.17 -5.83 -8.15
C MET A 1 -15.38 -4.87 -9.03
N SER A 2 -15.84 -3.64 -9.27
CA SER A 2 -15.14 -2.67 -10.13
C SER A 2 -13.73 -2.37 -9.60
N ALA A 3 -12.80 -1.96 -10.48
CA ALA A 3 -11.43 -1.59 -10.08
C ALA A 3 -11.42 -0.51 -8.99
N ALA A 4 -12.36 0.45 -9.06
CA ALA A 4 -12.55 1.50 -8.07
C ALA A 4 -12.91 0.95 -6.68
N LEU A 5 -13.82 -0.02 -6.59
CA LEU A 5 -14.21 -0.62 -5.30
C LEU A 5 -13.06 -1.39 -4.64
N ARG A 6 -12.24 -2.10 -5.44
CA ARG A 6 -11.02 -2.75 -4.93
C ARG A 6 -10.03 -1.74 -4.38
N ALA A 7 -9.78 -0.65 -5.11
CA ALA A 7 -8.88 0.41 -4.68
C ALA A 7 -9.35 1.07 -3.38
N LEU A 8 -10.66 1.33 -3.23
CA LEU A 8 -11.25 1.87 -2.01
C LEU A 8 -11.11 0.91 -0.82
N ALA A 9 -11.39 -0.38 -1.01
CA ALA A 9 -11.24 -1.38 0.04
C ALA A 9 -9.79 -1.52 0.51
N THR A 10 -8.84 -1.56 -0.43
CA THR A 10 -7.40 -1.59 -0.12
C THR A 10 -6.96 -0.31 0.59
N GLY A 11 -7.43 0.86 0.16
CA GLY A 11 -7.16 2.14 0.81
C GLY A 11 -7.66 2.18 2.25
N TYR A 12 -8.91 1.77 2.47
CA TYR A 12 -9.51 1.69 3.81
C TYR A 12 -8.74 0.75 4.74
N GLY A 13 -8.41 -0.47 4.28
CA GLY A 13 -7.60 -1.43 5.04
C GLY A 13 -6.20 -0.88 5.37
N SER A 14 -5.57 -0.18 4.42
CA SER A 14 -4.26 0.45 4.64
C SER A 14 -4.33 1.50 5.75
N VAL A 15 -5.35 2.37 5.75
CA VAL A 15 -5.55 3.38 6.80
C VAL A 15 -5.73 2.70 8.17
N ALA A 16 -6.57 1.66 8.25
CA ALA A 16 -6.82 0.94 9.50
C ALA A 16 -5.52 0.36 10.10
N VAL A 17 -4.67 -0.25 9.26
CA VAL A 17 -3.40 -0.82 9.71
C VAL A 17 -2.40 0.28 10.12
N LEU A 18 -2.27 1.35 9.33
CA LEU A 18 -1.36 2.45 9.65
C LEU A 18 -1.75 3.17 10.94
N LEU A 19 -3.05 3.34 11.22
CA LEU A 19 -3.51 3.90 12.50
C LEU A 19 -3.12 3.01 13.68
N THR A 20 -3.32 1.69 13.55
CA THR A 20 -2.95 0.71 14.58
C THR A 20 -1.45 0.68 14.82
N VAL A 21 -0.65 0.44 13.77
CA VAL A 21 0.82 0.32 13.86
C VAL A 21 1.43 1.64 14.29
N GLY A 22 1.01 2.76 13.69
CA GLY A 22 1.48 4.09 14.05
C GLY A 22 1.24 4.43 15.51
N PHE A 23 0.07 4.09 16.06
CA PHE A 23 -0.21 4.32 17.48
C PHE A 23 0.66 3.45 18.40
N VAL A 24 0.83 2.16 18.09
CA VAL A 24 1.67 1.24 18.88
C VAL A 24 3.13 1.73 18.88
N LEU A 25 3.68 2.05 17.71
CA LEU A 25 5.03 2.57 17.57
C LEU A 25 5.22 3.89 18.31
N LEU A 26 4.26 4.82 18.20
CA LEU A 26 4.31 6.08 18.94
C LEU A 26 4.33 5.84 20.46
N ARG A 27 3.50 4.93 20.97
CA ARG A 27 3.47 4.61 22.40
C ARG A 27 4.79 3.99 22.87
N ALA A 28 5.36 3.09 22.09
CA ALA A 28 6.66 2.49 22.35
C ALA A 28 7.78 3.55 22.33
N ALA A 29 7.80 4.43 21.34
CA ALA A 29 8.76 5.52 21.22
C ALA A 29 8.70 6.47 22.43
N LEU A 30 7.50 6.88 22.85
CA LEU A 30 7.31 7.74 24.03
C LEU A 30 7.78 7.06 25.33
N ALA A 31 7.53 5.76 25.49
CA ALA A 31 7.99 5.00 26.65
C ALA A 31 9.52 4.89 26.67
N LEU A 32 10.13 4.62 25.52
CA LEU A 32 11.57 4.50 25.36
C LEU A 32 12.27 5.84 25.65
N MET A 33 11.73 6.93 25.13
CA MET A 33 12.24 8.27 25.42
C MET A 33 12.16 8.64 26.90
N GLY A 34 11.09 8.23 27.58
CA GLY A 34 10.98 8.39 29.03
C GLY A 34 12.10 7.66 29.78
N ARG A 35 12.46 6.45 29.34
CA ARG A 35 13.59 5.68 29.89
C ARG A 35 14.95 6.31 29.59
N TRP A 36 15.09 6.99 28.46
CA TRP A 36 16.32 7.69 28.06
C TRP A 36 16.47 9.10 28.65
N GLY A 37 15.58 9.52 29.55
CA GLY A 37 15.65 10.86 30.15
C GLY A 37 15.35 11.99 29.15
N LEU A 38 14.65 11.69 28.05
CA LEU A 38 14.23 12.65 27.03
C LEU A 38 12.70 12.81 27.00
N PRO A 39 12.02 13.14 28.13
CA PRO A 39 10.57 13.24 28.14
C PRO A 39 10.07 14.39 27.27
N LEU A 40 8.99 14.15 26.53
CA LEU A 40 8.29 15.21 25.81
C LEU A 40 7.39 16.01 26.75
N SER A 41 7.28 17.30 26.48
CA SER A 41 6.16 18.11 27.02
C SER A 41 4.81 17.58 26.52
N ALA A 42 3.72 17.93 27.20
CA ALA A 42 2.37 17.52 26.80
C ALA A 42 2.01 18.04 25.40
N ARG A 43 2.38 19.28 25.08
CA ARG A 43 2.20 19.87 23.74
C ARG A 43 3.00 19.13 22.67
N GLN A 44 4.22 18.69 22.96
CA GLN A 44 5.01 17.90 22.00
C GLN A 44 4.42 16.51 21.80
N THR A 45 3.95 15.89 22.87
CA THR A 45 3.25 14.60 22.82
C THR A 45 1.98 14.70 21.96
N LEU A 46 1.19 15.76 22.13
CA LEU A 46 0.03 16.03 21.29
C LEU A 46 0.42 16.26 19.82
N ARG A 47 1.49 17.02 19.54
CA ARG A 47 1.99 17.23 18.18
C ARG A 47 2.42 15.92 17.52
N ALA A 48 3.15 15.06 18.23
CA ALA A 48 3.54 13.75 17.74
C ALA A 48 2.30 12.89 17.43
N GLY A 49 1.33 12.86 18.34
CA GLY A 49 0.05 12.17 18.11
C GLY A 49 -0.71 12.67 16.87
N ARG A 50 -0.82 13.98 16.69
CA ARG A 50 -1.46 14.58 15.51
C ARG A 50 -0.70 14.28 14.22
N ALA A 51 0.63 14.27 14.26
CA ALA A 51 1.46 13.93 13.11
C ALA A 51 1.29 12.46 12.71
N THR A 52 1.29 11.53 13.67
CA THR A 52 1.01 10.10 13.42
C THR A 52 -0.38 9.91 12.82
N LEU A 53 -1.39 10.61 13.35
CA LEU A 53 -2.75 10.57 12.79
C LEU A 53 -2.80 11.09 11.35
N ALA A 54 -2.20 12.25 11.09
CA ALA A 54 -2.18 12.85 9.76
C ALA A 54 -1.46 11.95 8.74
N LEU A 55 -0.31 11.38 9.12
CA LEU A 55 0.42 10.46 8.26
C LEU A 55 -0.39 9.21 7.93
N ALA A 56 -1.04 8.60 8.92
CA ALA A 56 -1.84 7.40 8.70
C ALA A 56 -3.02 7.65 7.73
N LEU A 57 -3.59 8.87 7.74
CA LEU A 57 -4.69 9.25 6.84
C LEU A 57 -4.23 9.68 5.45
N LEU A 58 -3.07 10.35 5.34
CA LEU A 58 -2.60 10.94 4.08
C LEU A 58 -1.65 10.02 3.30
N LEU A 59 -0.92 9.12 3.96
CA LEU A 59 0.08 8.30 3.30
C LEU A 59 -0.52 7.34 2.25
N PRO A 60 -1.62 6.62 2.51
CA PRO A 60 -2.22 5.74 1.49
C PRO A 60 -2.63 6.46 0.19
N PRO A 61 -3.40 7.57 0.21
CA PRO A 61 -3.77 8.25 -1.03
C PRO A 61 -2.57 8.87 -1.75
N VAL A 62 -1.58 9.38 -1.01
CA VAL A 62 -0.33 9.91 -1.60
C VAL A 62 0.44 8.80 -2.29
N CYS A 63 0.64 7.64 -1.64
CA CYS A 63 1.31 6.50 -2.25
C CYS A 63 0.58 5.97 -3.48
N MET A 64 -0.75 5.98 -3.48
CA MET A 64 -1.55 5.61 -4.65
C MET A 64 -1.34 6.61 -5.81
N ALA A 65 -1.31 7.92 -5.53
CA ALA A 65 -1.05 8.94 -6.53
C ALA A 65 0.38 8.86 -7.09
N VAL A 66 1.38 8.67 -6.23
CA VAL A 66 2.79 8.55 -6.62
C VAL A 66 3.04 7.29 -7.45
N ARG A 67 2.41 6.16 -7.13
CA ARG A 67 2.48 4.94 -7.97
C ARG A 67 1.96 5.16 -9.39
N GLY A 68 1.07 6.12 -9.60
CA GLY A 68 0.62 6.52 -10.93
C GLY A 68 1.64 7.38 -11.70
N LEU A 69 2.63 7.96 -11.01
CA LEU A 69 3.60 8.90 -11.57
C LEU A 69 5.01 8.31 -11.75
N VAL A 70 5.38 7.27 -10.99
CA VAL A 70 6.71 6.64 -11.11
C VAL A 70 6.72 5.65 -12.27
N PRO A 71 7.47 5.89 -13.35
CA PRO A 71 7.64 4.89 -14.41
C PRO A 71 8.31 3.65 -13.83
N THR A 72 7.68 2.49 -14.02
CA THR A 72 8.26 1.22 -13.60
C THR A 72 9.45 0.90 -14.50
N GLY A 73 10.65 0.85 -13.91
CA GLY A 73 11.86 0.43 -14.61
C GLY A 73 11.73 -1.01 -15.14
N PRO A 74 12.67 -1.42 -16.01
CA PRO A 74 12.54 -2.71 -16.65
C PRO A 74 12.61 -3.91 -15.67
N LEU A 75 11.78 -4.95 -15.85
CA LEU A 75 11.83 -6.18 -15.02
C LEU A 75 13.12 -6.98 -15.24
N PHE A 76 13.60 -7.02 -16.49
CA PHE A 76 14.78 -7.78 -16.90
C PHE A 76 15.76 -6.89 -17.66
N THR A 77 17.04 -7.24 -17.63
CA THR A 77 18.11 -6.60 -18.41
C THR A 77 17.84 -6.64 -19.91
N PHE A 78 17.17 -7.68 -20.41
CA PHE A 78 16.70 -7.81 -21.79
C PHE A 78 15.43 -6.99 -22.11
N GLU A 79 14.75 -6.38 -21.13
CA GLU A 79 13.63 -5.47 -21.44
C GLU A 79 14.06 -4.22 -22.20
N ARG A 80 15.37 -3.93 -22.35
CA ARG A 80 15.91 -3.02 -23.39
C ARG A 80 15.57 -3.47 -24.83
N SER A 81 14.94 -4.63 -25.01
CA SER A 81 14.42 -5.14 -26.29
C SER A 81 12.88 -5.17 -26.44
N VAL A 82 12.05 -5.02 -25.38
CA VAL A 82 10.58 -5.22 -25.50
C VAL A 82 9.65 -4.27 -24.68
N VAL A 83 10.07 -3.54 -23.63
CA VAL A 83 9.08 -3.08 -22.61
C VAL A 83 8.93 -1.56 -22.44
N ARG A 84 8.34 -0.89 -23.43
CA ARG A 84 7.73 0.44 -23.16
C ARG A 84 6.24 0.61 -23.42
N LEU A 85 5.48 -0.39 -23.90
CA LEU A 85 4.11 -0.12 -24.37
C LEU A 85 2.97 -1.06 -23.93
N THR A 86 3.18 -2.01 -23.01
CA THR A 86 2.07 -2.88 -22.55
C THR A 86 0.97 -2.16 -21.77
N THR A 87 1.10 -0.87 -21.47
CA THR A 87 0.03 -0.05 -20.86
C THR A 87 -0.84 0.72 -21.85
N ARG A 88 -0.55 0.68 -23.17
CA ARG A 88 -1.39 1.34 -24.19
C ARG A 88 -1.35 0.65 -25.54
N LEU A 89 -1.91 -0.56 -25.68
CA LEU A 89 -2.20 -1.12 -27.01
C LEU A 89 -3.52 -1.91 -27.00
N PRO A 90 -4.27 -1.90 -28.13
CA PRO A 90 -5.57 -2.57 -28.26
C PRO A 90 -5.44 -4.10 -28.28
N GLU A 91 -6.55 -4.78 -28.03
CA GLU A 91 -6.71 -6.24 -28.03
C GLU A 91 -5.95 -6.89 -29.21
N PRO A 92 -5.04 -7.86 -28.97
CA PRO A 92 -4.34 -8.56 -30.04
C PRO A 92 -5.35 -9.35 -30.89
N ALA A 93 -5.31 -9.11 -32.20
CA ALA A 93 -6.13 -9.79 -33.19
C ALA A 93 -5.70 -11.26 -33.32
N TRP A 94 -6.30 -12.12 -32.50
CA TRP A 94 -6.37 -13.54 -32.80
C TRP A 94 -7.25 -13.72 -34.03
N THR A 95 -6.64 -13.85 -35.21
CA THR A 95 -7.35 -14.33 -36.39
C THR A 95 -7.51 -15.85 -36.28
N SER A 96 -8.35 -16.30 -35.35
CA SER A 96 -8.89 -17.65 -35.39
C SER A 96 -10.41 -17.57 -35.55
N ARG A 97 -10.88 -18.21 -36.64
CA ARG A 97 -12.28 -18.58 -36.85
C ARG A 97 -12.83 -19.15 -35.54
N PRO A 98 -14.05 -18.79 -35.08
CA PRO A 98 -14.55 -19.25 -33.80
C PRO A 98 -14.67 -20.78 -33.83
N ALA A 99 -13.75 -21.46 -33.15
CA ALA A 99 -13.89 -22.86 -32.84
C ALA A 99 -15.08 -23.00 -31.87
N ALA A 100 -15.96 -23.95 -32.16
CA ALA A 100 -17.15 -24.24 -31.37
C ALA A 100 -16.77 -24.29 -29.87
N THR A 101 -17.45 -23.44 -29.11
CA THR A 101 -17.33 -23.33 -27.65
C THR A 101 -17.47 -24.70 -27.01
N ALA A 102 -16.36 -25.24 -26.50
CA ALA A 102 -16.41 -26.28 -25.48
C ALA A 102 -17.20 -25.74 -24.28
N PRO A 103 -18.05 -26.57 -23.64
CA PRO A 103 -18.82 -26.12 -22.49
C PRO A 103 -17.85 -25.65 -21.41
N ARG A 104 -17.94 -24.37 -21.06
CA ARG A 104 -17.27 -23.81 -19.88
C ARG A 104 -17.63 -24.69 -18.69
N PRO A 105 -16.66 -25.09 -17.83
CA PRO A 105 -17.03 -25.59 -16.52
C PRO A 105 -17.92 -24.53 -15.89
N THR A 106 -19.13 -24.93 -15.53
CA THR A 106 -20.09 -24.09 -14.81
C THR A 106 -19.34 -23.48 -13.65
N ALA A 107 -19.19 -22.14 -13.70
CA ALA A 107 -18.61 -21.39 -12.62
C ALA A 107 -19.32 -21.81 -11.35
N THR A 108 -18.64 -22.57 -10.50
CA THR A 108 -19.04 -22.74 -9.12
C THR A 108 -19.24 -21.33 -8.60
N SER A 109 -20.48 -21.04 -8.25
CA SER A 109 -20.94 -19.75 -7.77
C SER A 109 -19.88 -19.16 -6.85
N SER A 110 -19.27 -18.07 -7.31
CA SER A 110 -18.40 -17.23 -6.49
C SER A 110 -19.03 -17.07 -5.11
N PRO A 111 -18.27 -17.07 -4.00
CA PRO A 111 -18.80 -16.76 -2.67
C PRO A 111 -19.15 -15.26 -2.60
N PHE A 112 -20.20 -14.88 -3.34
CA PHE A 112 -20.83 -13.58 -3.41
C PHE A 112 -22.19 -13.70 -2.70
N PRO A 113 -22.17 -13.80 -1.37
CA PRO A 113 -23.10 -12.96 -0.60
C PRO A 113 -22.51 -12.35 0.69
N VAL A 114 -21.50 -12.96 1.31
CA VAL A 114 -21.09 -12.62 2.68
C VAL A 114 -20.33 -11.29 2.74
N GLY A 115 -19.37 -11.07 1.84
CA GLY A 115 -18.57 -9.84 1.83
C GLY A 115 -19.39 -8.58 1.52
N MET A 116 -20.36 -8.70 0.60
CA MET A 116 -21.22 -7.58 0.23
C MET A 116 -22.31 -7.32 1.28
N ALA A 117 -22.87 -8.37 1.88
CA ALA A 117 -23.77 -8.24 3.03
C ALA A 117 -23.06 -7.59 4.23
N LEU A 118 -21.82 -8.00 4.54
CA LEU A 118 -21.01 -7.41 5.59
C LEU A 118 -20.71 -5.93 5.29
N ALA A 119 -20.30 -5.60 4.06
CA ALA A 119 -20.06 -4.20 3.66
C ALA A 119 -21.34 -3.34 3.78
N LEU A 120 -22.49 -3.88 3.41
CA LEU A 120 -23.78 -3.19 3.53
C LEU A 120 -24.18 -2.97 5.00
N VAL A 121 -23.99 -3.98 5.85
CA VAL A 121 -24.25 -3.88 7.31
C VAL A 121 -23.32 -2.86 7.96
N LEU A 122 -22.02 -2.89 7.65
CA LEU A 122 -21.05 -1.93 8.16
C LEU A 122 -21.35 -0.51 7.66
N GLY A 123 -21.70 -0.38 6.37
CA GLY A 123 -22.08 0.90 5.77
C GLY A 123 -23.35 1.50 6.36
N THR A 124 -24.38 0.69 6.58
CA THR A 124 -25.64 1.13 7.20
C THR A 124 -25.43 1.49 8.68
N ALA A 125 -24.65 0.72 9.44
CA ALA A 125 -24.30 1.04 10.81
C ALA A 125 -23.53 2.37 10.92
N ALA A 126 -22.55 2.61 10.04
CA ALA A 126 -21.83 3.87 9.96
C ALA A 126 -22.76 5.04 9.60
N ALA A 127 -23.67 4.86 8.63
CA ALA A 127 -24.64 5.87 8.24
C ALA A 127 -25.61 6.24 9.37
N VAL A 128 -26.15 5.24 10.09
CA VAL A 128 -27.01 5.44 11.26
C VAL A 128 -26.25 6.17 12.37
N HIS A 129 -24.99 5.79 12.62
CA HIS A 129 -24.14 6.49 13.58
C HIS A 129 -23.97 7.97 13.19
N CYS A 130 -23.55 8.25 11.97
CA CYS A 130 -23.39 9.62 11.46
C CYS A 130 -24.70 10.43 11.53
N ALA A 131 -25.84 9.84 11.18
CA ALA A 131 -27.14 10.50 11.26
C ALA A 131 -27.54 10.82 12.70
N ARG A 132 -27.32 9.89 13.65
CA ARG A 132 -27.55 10.13 15.09
C ARG A 132 -26.67 11.26 15.60
N GLN A 133 -25.39 11.26 15.22
CA GLN A 133 -24.44 12.31 15.62
C GLN A 133 -24.86 13.68 15.06
N LEU A 134 -25.19 13.77 13.78
CA LEU A 134 -25.66 15.01 13.16
C LEU A 134 -26.92 15.55 13.84
N ARG A 135 -27.88 14.69 14.18
CA ARG A 135 -29.09 15.08 14.93
C ARG A 135 -28.75 15.64 16.31
N GLN A 136 -27.86 14.99 17.06
CA GLN A 136 -27.40 15.49 18.37
C GLN A 136 -26.70 16.84 18.22
N HIS A 137 -25.92 16.99 17.16
CA HIS A 137 -25.17 18.19 16.86
C HIS A 137 -26.07 19.39 16.54
N VAL A 138 -27.09 19.20 15.69
CA VAL A 138 -28.10 20.23 15.41
C VAL A 138 -28.88 20.62 16.67
N ARG A 139 -29.24 19.63 17.51
CA ARG A 139 -29.90 19.89 18.80
C ARG A 139 -29.02 20.71 19.74
N LEU A 140 -27.72 20.43 19.79
CA LEU A 140 -26.76 21.18 20.60
C LEU A 140 -26.67 22.64 20.16
N ILE A 141 -26.59 22.91 18.86
CA ILE A 141 -26.58 24.29 18.33
C ILE A 141 -27.82 25.06 18.78
N ARG A 142 -29.01 24.49 18.56
CA ARG A 142 -30.27 25.14 18.93
C ARG A 142 -30.34 25.45 20.43
N ARG A 143 -29.85 24.52 21.26
CA ARG A 143 -29.76 24.73 22.71
C ARG A 143 -28.79 25.86 23.06
N LEU A 144 -27.59 25.89 22.47
CA LEU A 144 -26.61 26.94 22.74
C LEU A 144 -27.11 28.32 22.29
N GLU A 145 -27.88 28.39 21.21
CA GLU A 145 -28.48 29.64 20.72
C GLU A 145 -29.56 30.20 21.65
N SER A 146 -30.29 29.33 22.37
CA SER A 146 -31.34 29.73 23.30
C SER A 146 -30.82 30.06 24.70
N GLN A 147 -29.55 29.82 25.00
CA GLN A 147 -28.96 30.07 26.32
C GLN A 147 -28.53 31.54 26.49
N PRO A 148 -28.53 32.06 27.73
CA PRO A 148 -28.10 33.43 28.00
C PRO A 148 -26.63 33.62 27.63
N ARG A 149 -26.34 34.69 26.86
CA ARG A 149 -24.98 35.02 26.42
C ARG A 149 -24.30 35.91 27.46
N LEU A 150 -23.15 35.47 27.97
CA LEU A 150 -22.29 36.28 28.83
C LEU A 150 -21.49 37.30 28.03
N ARG A 151 -20.89 36.84 26.93
CA ARG A 151 -20.00 37.66 26.11
C ARG A 151 -19.87 37.08 24.71
N GLN A 152 -19.75 37.95 23.72
CA GLN A 152 -19.37 37.58 22.36
C GLN A 152 -18.15 38.39 21.93
N VAL A 153 -17.09 37.71 21.48
CA VAL A 153 -15.88 38.34 20.94
C VAL A 153 -15.66 37.82 19.52
N GLY A 154 -15.98 38.66 18.54
CA GLY A 154 -15.98 38.25 17.13
C GLY A 154 -16.94 37.06 16.90
N ARG A 155 -16.37 35.92 16.50
CA ARG A 155 -17.10 34.67 16.23
C ARG A 155 -17.14 33.68 17.41
N VAL A 156 -16.64 34.08 18.57
CA VAL A 156 -16.66 33.25 19.79
C VAL A 156 -17.76 33.75 20.72
N ALA A 157 -18.70 32.87 21.08
CA ALA A 157 -19.76 33.14 22.04
C ALA A 157 -19.53 32.35 23.34
N VAL A 158 -19.59 33.04 24.48
CA VAL A 158 -19.57 32.46 25.81
C VAL A 158 -21.00 32.50 26.36
N VAL A 159 -21.54 31.34 26.70
CA VAL A 159 -22.93 31.17 27.15
C VAL A 159 -22.99 30.50 28.52
N LEU A 160 -24.02 30.86 29.29
CA LEU A 160 -24.38 30.14 30.50
C LEU A 160 -25.12 28.86 30.17
N ARG A 161 -25.09 27.91 31.09
CA ARG A 161 -25.90 26.69 31.04
C ARG A 161 -26.58 26.48 32.38
N ASP A 162 -27.87 26.17 32.33
CA ASP A 162 -28.73 25.98 33.52
C ASP A 162 -28.40 24.74 34.37
N THR A 163 -27.63 23.77 33.86
CA THR A 163 -27.35 22.51 34.56
C THR A 163 -25.95 22.52 35.20
N GLU A 164 -25.79 21.86 36.35
CA GLU A 164 -24.53 21.57 37.08
C GLU A 164 -23.54 20.65 36.32
N GLY A 165 -23.36 20.89 35.01
CA GLY A 165 -22.49 20.10 34.15
C GLY A 165 -21.04 20.59 34.17
N THR A 166 -20.19 19.93 33.40
CA THR A 166 -18.85 20.44 33.08
C THR A 166 -18.92 21.55 32.04
N ALA A 167 -18.01 22.52 32.17
CA ALA A 167 -17.76 23.47 31.09
C ALA A 167 -17.24 22.74 29.86
N PHE A 168 -17.58 23.28 28.69
CA PHE A 168 -17.18 22.68 27.43
C PHE A 168 -17.08 23.68 26.29
N SER A 169 -16.34 23.29 25.26
CA SER A 169 -16.15 24.05 24.03
C SER A 169 -16.53 23.24 22.80
N THR A 170 -17.13 23.91 21.82
CA THR A 170 -17.51 23.30 20.55
C THR A 170 -17.49 24.32 19.41
N TRP A 171 -17.19 23.87 18.20
CA TRP A 171 -17.03 24.72 17.02
C TRP A 171 -17.95 24.25 15.91
N PHE A 172 -18.62 25.13 15.18
CA PHE A 172 -19.50 24.80 14.06
C PHE A 172 -19.12 25.60 12.79
N PRO A 173 -19.13 24.97 11.60
CA PRO A 173 -18.90 25.67 10.34
C PRO A 173 -20.14 26.48 9.93
N ARG A 174 -20.21 27.75 10.30
CA ARG A 174 -21.31 28.67 9.95
C ARG A 174 -20.83 29.92 9.23
N ARG A 175 -21.71 30.50 8.40
CA ARG A 175 -21.48 31.79 7.74
C ARG A 175 -21.72 32.94 8.72
N ALA A 176 -21.05 34.07 8.48
CA ALA A 176 -21.33 35.32 9.20
C ALA A 176 -22.81 35.70 9.03
N PRO A 177 -23.45 36.32 10.05
CA PRO A 177 -22.88 36.86 11.29
C PRO A 177 -22.90 35.90 12.49
N HIS A 178 -23.23 34.61 12.30
CA HIS A 178 -23.40 33.68 13.41
C HIS A 178 -22.08 33.28 14.09
N PRO A 179 -22.06 33.06 15.42
CA PRO A 179 -20.90 32.52 16.12
C PRO A 179 -20.53 31.14 15.59
N THR A 180 -19.24 30.93 15.34
CA THR A 180 -18.69 29.64 14.90
C THR A 180 -18.04 28.87 16.04
N ALA A 181 -17.66 29.54 17.14
CA ALA A 181 -17.06 28.91 18.30
C ALA A 181 -17.89 29.22 19.55
N TRP A 182 -18.14 28.21 20.36
CA TRP A 182 -18.96 28.30 21.56
C TRP A 182 -18.18 27.79 22.75
N VAL A 183 -18.36 28.48 23.88
CA VAL A 183 -17.89 28.08 25.20
C VAL A 183 -19.09 28.11 26.12
N ALA A 184 -19.49 26.96 26.64
CA ALA A 184 -20.58 26.83 27.58
C ALA A 184 -20.02 26.64 28.98
N VAL A 185 -20.41 27.50 29.91
CA VAL A 185 -19.98 27.45 31.31
C VAL A 185 -21.19 27.27 32.25
N PRO A 186 -21.05 26.50 33.34
CA PRO A 186 -22.12 26.36 34.34
C PRO A 186 -22.42 27.69 35.03
N ALA A 187 -23.69 27.95 35.31
CA ALA A 187 -24.12 29.14 36.05
C ALA A 187 -23.52 29.24 37.46
N SER A 188 -23.22 28.10 38.10
CA SER A 188 -22.57 28.05 39.42
C SER A 188 -21.16 28.65 39.45
N LEU A 189 -20.50 28.83 38.30
CA LEU A 189 -19.21 29.52 38.25
C LEU A 189 -19.35 31.05 38.34
N LEU A 190 -20.54 31.63 38.27
CA LEU A 190 -20.73 33.07 38.39
C LEU A 190 -20.35 33.60 39.78
N GLU A 191 -20.43 32.75 40.81
CA GLU A 191 -20.07 33.08 42.19
C GLU A 191 -18.55 33.05 42.42
N ASP A 192 -17.79 32.39 41.54
CA ASP A 192 -16.33 32.30 41.59
C ASP A 192 -15.70 32.95 40.35
N ALA A 193 -15.40 34.25 40.46
CA ALA A 193 -14.82 35.02 39.36
C ALA A 193 -13.47 34.45 38.87
N GLU A 194 -12.65 33.89 39.76
CA GLU A 194 -11.36 33.29 39.39
C GLU A 194 -11.56 31.96 38.67
N GLY A 195 -12.39 31.06 39.23
CA GLY A 195 -12.73 29.79 38.60
C GLY A 195 -13.42 29.94 37.25
N LEU A 196 -14.33 30.91 37.10
CA LEU A 196 -14.94 31.27 35.81
C LEU A 196 -13.89 31.72 34.81
N ARG A 197 -13.00 32.64 35.19
CA ARG A 197 -11.92 33.12 34.33
C ARG A 197 -11.02 31.98 33.87
N LEU A 198 -10.56 31.14 34.78
CA LEU A 198 -9.68 30.00 34.49
C LEU A 198 -10.36 28.97 33.58
N THR A 199 -11.62 28.66 33.84
CA THR A 199 -12.44 27.75 33.04
C THR A 199 -12.63 28.29 31.62
N VAL A 200 -13.01 29.56 31.46
CA VAL A 200 -13.17 30.17 30.13
C VAL A 200 -11.84 30.21 29.39
N LEU A 201 -10.72 30.54 30.05
CA LEU A 201 -9.40 30.50 29.43
C LEU A 201 -9.01 29.10 28.95
N HIS A 202 -9.36 28.06 29.69
CA HIS A 202 -9.14 26.67 29.30
C HIS A 202 -9.94 26.30 28.04
N GLU A 203 -11.24 26.56 28.03
CA GLU A 203 -12.12 26.24 26.90
C GLU A 203 -11.76 27.05 25.64
N LEU A 204 -11.32 28.30 25.79
CA LEU A 204 -10.79 29.09 24.69
C LEU A 204 -9.47 28.53 24.15
N GLN A 205 -8.65 27.90 25.00
CA GLN A 205 -7.40 27.30 24.58
C GLN A 205 -7.64 26.11 23.65
N HIS A 206 -8.68 25.31 23.84
CA HIS A 206 -9.08 24.25 22.91
C HIS A 206 -9.38 24.79 21.50
N HIS A 207 -10.11 25.91 21.40
CA HIS A 207 -10.34 26.59 20.12
C HIS A 207 -9.03 27.06 19.48
N ARG A 208 -8.15 27.68 20.26
CA ARG A 208 -6.83 28.14 19.78
C ARG A 208 -5.95 26.97 19.29
N GLN A 209 -6.01 25.81 19.95
CA GLN A 209 -5.27 24.61 19.54
C GLN A 209 -5.95 23.81 18.42
N ARG A 210 -7.15 24.22 17.96
CA ARG A 210 -8.01 23.50 17.00
C ARG A 210 -8.49 22.13 17.51
N ASP A 211 -8.58 21.95 18.82
CA ASP A 211 -9.05 20.69 19.42
C ASP A 211 -10.52 20.41 19.10
N THR A 212 -11.35 21.46 19.06
CA THR A 212 -12.77 21.39 18.71
C THR A 212 -12.98 20.97 17.25
N VAL A 213 -12.09 21.36 16.33
CA VAL A 213 -12.09 20.86 14.94
C VAL A 213 -11.65 19.39 14.90
N LEU A 214 -10.60 19.04 15.64
CA LEU A 214 -10.10 17.66 15.71
C LEU A 214 -11.11 16.70 16.35
N ALA A 215 -12.02 17.20 17.19
CA ALA A 215 -13.11 16.41 17.76
C ALA A 215 -14.02 15.81 16.66
N TYR A 216 -14.22 16.50 15.53
CA TYR A 216 -14.94 15.96 14.38
C TYR A 216 -14.16 14.85 13.67
N VAL A 217 -12.86 15.03 13.50
CA VAL A 217 -12.01 13.99 12.91
C VAL A 217 -12.10 12.72 13.75
N ARG A 218 -11.99 12.84 15.09
CA ARG A 218 -12.19 11.70 16.01
C ARG A 218 -13.59 11.09 15.90
N LEU A 219 -14.62 11.89 15.73
CA LEU A 219 -15.99 11.38 15.53
C LEU A 219 -16.10 10.56 14.23
N VAL A 220 -15.52 11.04 13.13
CA VAL A 220 -15.49 10.31 11.85
C VAL A 220 -14.68 9.03 11.97
N LEU A 221 -13.52 9.07 12.61
CA LEU A 221 -12.68 7.88 12.86
C LEU A 221 -13.43 6.84 13.70
N GLY A 222 -14.09 7.26 14.77
CA GLY A 222 -14.87 6.37 15.64
C GLY A 222 -16.05 5.73 14.92
N ALA A 223 -16.61 6.40 13.91
CA ALA A 223 -17.66 5.84 13.05
C ALA A 223 -17.09 4.87 12.01
N LEU A 224 -15.99 5.23 11.33
CA LEU A 224 -15.39 4.43 10.26
C LEU A 224 -14.66 3.19 10.78
N PHE A 225 -14.07 3.27 11.96
CA PHE A 225 -13.23 2.24 12.56
C PHE A 225 -13.79 1.77 13.92
N PHE A 226 -15.11 1.77 14.07
CA PHE A 226 -15.80 1.40 15.31
C PHE A 226 -15.41 0.00 15.84
N TRP A 227 -15.06 -0.90 14.91
CA TRP A 227 -14.63 -2.28 15.16
C TRP A 227 -13.16 -2.39 15.59
N ASN A 228 -12.35 -1.35 15.39
CA ASN A 228 -10.93 -1.37 15.70
C ASN A 228 -10.68 -0.80 17.12
N PRO A 229 -10.41 -1.65 18.14
CA PRO A 229 -10.21 -1.18 19.51
C PRO A 229 -8.96 -0.31 19.68
N VAL A 230 -7.95 -0.49 18.81
CA VAL A 230 -6.71 0.29 18.86
C VAL A 230 -6.94 1.72 18.38
N VAL A 231 -7.76 1.93 17.34
CA VAL A 231 -8.17 3.27 16.92
C VAL A 231 -8.94 3.99 18.03
N ARG A 232 -9.86 3.28 18.71
CA ARG A 232 -10.59 3.84 19.86
C ARG A 232 -9.67 4.14 21.05
N ALA A 233 -8.64 3.33 21.28
CA ALA A 233 -7.62 3.62 22.28
C ALA A 233 -6.79 4.86 21.89
N PHE A 234 -6.44 5.00 20.61
CA PHE A 234 -5.70 6.14 20.09
C PHE A 234 -6.50 7.44 20.23
N GLU A 235 -7.81 7.44 19.91
CA GLU A 235 -8.69 8.60 20.09
C GLU A 235 -8.78 9.06 21.56
N ARG A 236 -8.95 8.12 22.49
CA ARG A 236 -9.00 8.41 23.93
C ARG A 236 -7.67 8.94 24.45
N TRP A 237 -6.57 8.36 23.98
CA TRP A 237 -5.23 8.83 24.30
C TRP A 237 -4.99 10.25 23.77
N LEU A 238 -5.39 10.51 22.52
CA LEU A 238 -5.26 11.83 21.91
C LEU A 238 -6.08 12.88 22.66
N ALA A 239 -7.32 12.57 23.06
CA ALA A 239 -8.14 13.44 23.90
C ALA A 239 -7.44 13.76 25.23
N THR A 240 -6.86 12.77 25.89
CA THR A 240 -6.08 12.99 27.12
C THR A 240 -4.88 13.91 26.87
N CYS A 241 -4.19 13.77 25.74
CA CYS A 241 -3.10 14.66 25.36
C CYS A 241 -3.55 16.10 25.07
N GLN A 242 -4.78 16.30 24.56
CA GLN A 242 -5.35 17.64 24.31
C GLN A 242 -5.53 18.41 25.63
N GLU A 243 -6.07 17.75 26.65
CA GLU A 243 -6.28 18.34 27.99
C GLU A 243 -4.95 18.74 28.62
N LEU A 244 -3.98 17.80 28.66
CA LEU A 244 -2.65 18.05 29.20
C LEU A 244 -1.93 19.18 28.43
N ALA A 245 -2.06 19.24 27.12
CA ALA A 245 -1.46 20.28 26.30
C ALA A 245 -2.14 21.65 26.48
N CYS A 246 -3.44 21.68 26.78
CA CYS A 246 -4.16 22.90 27.12
C CYS A 246 -3.73 23.41 28.48
N ASP A 247 -3.72 22.54 29.50
CA ASP A 247 -3.22 22.84 30.84
C ASP A 247 -1.79 23.40 30.81
N GLU A 248 -0.89 22.72 30.08
CA GLU A 248 0.49 23.16 29.90
C GLU A 248 0.55 24.54 29.22
N ALA A 249 -0.30 24.82 28.24
CA ALA A 249 -0.32 26.09 27.54
C ALA A 249 -0.76 27.25 28.44
N LEU A 250 -1.73 27.04 29.33
CA LEU A 250 -2.20 28.06 30.27
C LEU A 250 -1.11 28.42 31.28
N VAL A 251 -0.51 27.41 31.93
CA VAL A 251 0.52 27.64 32.95
C VAL A 251 1.83 28.13 32.35
N SER A 252 2.26 27.58 31.21
CA SER A 252 3.51 28.03 30.57
C SER A 252 3.42 29.40 29.92
N GLY A 253 2.22 29.83 29.56
CA GLY A 253 1.97 31.18 29.03
C GLY A 253 1.77 32.23 30.12
N GLY A 254 1.90 31.89 31.40
CA GLY A 254 1.66 32.81 32.52
C GLY A 254 0.20 33.23 32.70
N LYS A 255 -0.75 32.53 32.04
CA LYS A 255 -2.18 32.88 32.08
C LYS A 255 -2.90 32.28 33.29
N ALA A 256 -2.34 31.24 33.89
CA ALA A 256 -2.86 30.56 35.07
C ALA A 256 -1.70 30.19 36.01
N HIS A 257 -1.87 30.45 37.31
CA HIS A 257 -0.92 29.99 38.32
C HIS A 257 -1.22 28.52 38.70
N PRO A 258 -0.21 27.65 38.92
CA PRO A 258 -0.42 26.21 39.09
C PRO A 258 -1.41 25.84 40.21
N GLN A 259 -1.32 26.49 41.37
CA GLN A 259 -2.14 26.17 42.55
C GLN A 259 -3.63 26.53 42.39
N PRO A 260 -4.01 27.79 42.07
CA PRO A 260 -5.41 28.13 41.78
C PRO A 260 -5.99 27.30 40.64
N TYR A 261 -5.18 27.02 39.61
CA TYR A 261 -5.61 26.22 38.49
C TYR A 261 -5.84 24.76 38.86
N ALA A 262 -4.98 24.15 39.68
CA ALA A 262 -5.17 22.79 40.19
C ALA A 262 -6.49 22.67 40.99
N ARG A 263 -6.80 23.66 41.83
CA ARG A 263 -8.09 23.72 42.55
C ARG A 263 -9.26 23.79 41.58
N CYS A 264 -9.20 24.69 40.59
CA CYS A 264 -10.21 24.80 39.54
C CYS A 264 -10.44 23.46 38.81
N LEU A 265 -9.38 22.72 38.49
CA LEU A 265 -9.47 21.40 37.85
C LEU A 265 -10.11 20.36 38.77
N LEU A 266 -9.77 20.35 40.06
CA LEU A 266 -10.35 19.44 41.03
C LEU A 266 -11.85 19.69 41.21
N GLU A 267 -12.25 20.95 41.38
CA GLU A 267 -13.67 21.29 41.52
C GLU A 267 -14.45 20.99 40.23
N ALA A 268 -13.87 21.23 39.06
CA ALA A 268 -14.48 20.84 37.79
C ALA A 268 -14.69 19.32 37.69
N ALA A 269 -13.76 18.52 38.20
CA ALA A 269 -13.87 17.07 38.23
C ALA A 269 -14.94 16.58 39.22
N LEU A 270 -15.08 17.23 40.38
CA LEU A 270 -16.13 16.95 41.36
C LEU A 270 -17.52 17.31 40.82
N ARG A 271 -17.64 18.34 39.99
CA ARG A 271 -18.89 18.65 39.27
C ARG A 271 -19.18 17.63 38.16
N ALA A 272 -18.13 17.08 37.54
CA ALA A 272 -18.27 16.12 36.44
C ALA A 272 -18.85 14.76 36.85
N THR A 273 -18.65 14.31 38.09
CA THR A 273 -19.14 13.00 38.57
C THR A 273 -20.66 12.87 38.54
N HIS A 274 -21.38 13.99 38.65
CA HIS A 274 -22.84 14.04 38.65
C HIS A 274 -23.42 14.55 37.32
N ALA A 275 -22.56 14.86 36.34
CA ALA A 275 -22.97 15.45 35.07
C ALA A 275 -23.29 14.37 34.01
N PRO A 276 -24.31 14.60 33.15
CA PRO A 276 -24.53 13.75 31.98
C PRO A 276 -23.33 13.82 31.02
N PRO A 277 -23.04 12.73 30.28
CA PRO A 277 -21.91 12.70 29.35
C PRO A 277 -22.03 13.80 28.30
N LEU A 278 -20.89 14.43 27.98
CA LEU A 278 -20.83 15.47 26.98
C LEU A 278 -21.20 14.91 25.59
N PRO A 279 -21.93 15.68 24.75
CA PRO A 279 -22.18 15.30 23.37
C PRO A 279 -20.88 15.04 22.58
N ALA A 280 -20.93 14.17 21.57
CA ALA A 280 -19.77 13.95 20.71
C ALA A 280 -19.42 15.23 19.92
N GLY A 281 -18.12 15.45 19.65
CA GLY A 281 -17.65 16.67 18.98
C GLY A 281 -17.48 17.87 19.92
N VAL A 282 -17.46 17.63 21.23
CA VAL A 282 -17.25 18.62 22.29
C VAL A 282 -15.97 18.28 23.06
N THR A 283 -15.27 19.30 23.55
CA THR A 283 -14.11 19.18 24.47
C THR A 283 -14.47 19.74 25.84
N GLY A 284 -13.91 19.17 26.92
CA GLY A 284 -14.22 19.63 28.27
C GLY A 284 -13.44 18.89 29.35
N MET A 285 -13.44 19.47 30.56
CA MET A 285 -12.47 19.16 31.63
C MET A 285 -12.60 17.78 32.33
N ALA A 286 -13.38 16.83 31.81
CA ALA A 286 -13.74 15.56 32.50
C ALA A 286 -12.72 14.40 32.35
N HIS A 287 -11.45 14.72 32.09
CA HIS A 287 -10.36 13.77 31.79
C HIS A 287 -9.42 13.58 32.98
N PRO A 288 -8.53 12.56 33.05
CA PRO A 288 -7.96 12.07 34.31
C PRO A 288 -7.27 13.16 35.15
N THR A 289 -8.02 13.68 36.13
CA THR A 289 -7.71 14.90 36.88
C THR A 289 -6.39 14.79 37.63
N LYS A 290 -6.13 13.63 38.23
CA LYS A 290 -4.86 13.33 38.93
C LYS A 290 -3.65 13.63 38.05
N ARG A 291 -3.61 13.07 36.83
CA ARG A 291 -2.48 13.24 35.91
C ARG A 291 -2.32 14.68 35.44
N ARG A 292 -3.45 15.40 35.26
CA ARG A 292 -3.45 16.82 34.88
C ARG A 292 -2.83 17.68 35.98
N ILE A 293 -3.27 17.50 37.22
CA ILE A 293 -2.76 18.20 38.41
C ILE A 293 -1.28 17.89 38.63
N GLU A 294 -0.88 16.62 38.62
CA GLU A 294 0.53 16.22 38.77
C GLU A 294 1.44 16.92 37.74
N MET A 295 1.01 16.99 36.48
CA MET A 295 1.77 17.64 35.42
C MET A 295 1.99 19.14 35.66
N LEU A 296 1.08 19.85 36.35
CA LEU A 296 1.22 21.28 36.62
C LEU A 296 2.45 21.60 37.48
N PHE A 297 2.85 20.66 38.34
CA PHE A 297 3.93 20.83 39.32
C PHE A 297 5.24 20.16 38.90
N GLN A 298 5.28 19.46 37.76
CA GLN A 298 6.50 18.82 37.27
C GLN A 298 7.44 19.81 36.57
N PRO A 299 8.77 19.66 36.75
CA PRO A 299 9.75 20.47 36.03
C PRO A 299 9.64 20.21 34.53
N ARG A 300 9.80 21.27 33.74
CA ARG A 300 9.69 21.18 32.29
C ARG A 300 11.03 20.78 31.67
N PRO A 301 11.02 19.96 30.60
CA PRO A 301 12.23 19.64 29.87
C PRO A 301 12.83 20.91 29.23
N SER A 302 14.16 21.03 29.30
CA SER A 302 14.90 22.15 28.71
C SER A 302 14.76 22.18 27.18
N ARG A 303 14.95 23.36 26.55
CA ARG A 303 14.82 23.53 25.09
C ARG A 303 15.60 22.50 24.24
N PRO A 304 16.88 22.17 24.54
CA PRO A 304 17.62 21.17 23.73
C PRO A 304 17.07 19.74 23.90
N HIS A 305 16.66 19.35 25.12
CA HIS A 305 16.06 18.04 25.37
C HIS A 305 14.70 17.90 24.66
N ARG A 306 13.96 19.02 24.55
CA ARG A 306 12.70 19.08 23.82
C ARG A 306 12.88 18.82 22.32
N THR A 307 13.89 19.43 21.68
CA THR A 307 14.12 19.22 20.24
C THR A 307 14.62 17.82 19.96
N ALA A 308 15.61 17.34 20.73
CA ALA A 308 16.15 15.99 20.60
C ALA A 308 15.07 14.91 20.81
N GLY A 309 14.24 15.06 21.85
CA GLY A 309 13.15 14.13 22.10
C GLY A 309 12.13 14.08 20.96
N LEU A 310 11.75 15.23 20.37
CA LEU A 310 10.77 15.23 19.28
C LEU A 310 11.34 14.53 18.02
N VAL A 311 12.60 14.79 17.68
CA VAL A 311 13.27 14.14 16.55
C VAL A 311 13.35 12.63 16.77
N ALA A 312 13.74 12.19 17.97
CA ALA A 312 13.81 10.78 18.34
C ALA A 312 12.42 10.11 18.26
N ALA A 313 11.37 10.73 18.77
CA ALA A 313 10.00 10.21 18.70
C ALA A 313 9.55 9.97 17.25
N VAL A 314 9.83 10.95 16.38
CA VAL A 314 9.47 10.90 14.97
C VAL A 314 10.27 9.80 14.27
N ALA A 315 11.60 9.72 14.48
CA ALA A 315 12.44 8.69 13.88
C ALA A 315 12.01 7.27 14.30
N LEU A 316 11.78 7.06 15.59
CA LEU A 316 11.34 5.77 16.15
C LEU A 316 9.94 5.35 15.69
N THR A 317 9.13 6.28 15.17
CA THR A 317 7.81 5.97 14.63
C THR A 317 7.85 5.78 13.12
N LEU A 318 8.53 6.68 12.38
CA LEU A 318 8.54 6.70 10.93
C LEU A 318 9.42 5.62 10.30
N VAL A 319 10.60 5.37 10.85
CA VAL A 319 11.55 4.39 10.28
C VAL A 319 10.97 2.97 10.31
N PRO A 320 10.44 2.45 11.44
CA PRO A 320 9.84 1.11 11.45
C PRO A 320 8.59 1.02 10.57
N LEU A 321 7.80 2.10 10.50
CA LEU A 321 6.63 2.16 9.63
C LEU A 321 7.00 2.08 8.15
N ALA A 322 8.07 2.77 7.74
CA ALA A 322 8.59 2.71 6.38
C ALA A 322 9.15 1.33 6.03
N LEU A 323 9.90 0.71 6.96
CA LEU A 323 10.42 -0.65 6.79
C LEU A 323 9.29 -1.68 6.69
N TRP A 324 8.26 -1.56 7.52
CA TRP A 324 7.08 -2.41 7.46
C TRP A 324 6.30 -2.21 6.16
N ALA A 325 6.12 -0.96 5.72
CA ALA A 325 5.46 -0.68 4.45
C ALA A 325 6.24 -1.28 3.27
N GLN A 326 7.57 -1.23 3.31
CA GLN A 326 8.42 -1.85 2.29
C GLN A 326 8.31 -3.38 2.31
N SER A 327 8.34 -4.01 3.48
CA SER A 327 8.23 -5.47 3.60
C SER A 327 6.85 -5.98 3.18
N ALA A 328 5.77 -5.28 3.55
CA ALA A 328 4.40 -5.63 3.17
C ALA A 328 4.16 -5.58 1.65
N THR A 329 5.01 -4.88 0.88
CA THR A 329 4.89 -4.82 -0.58
C THR A 329 5.70 -5.87 -1.33
N ARG A 330 6.60 -6.59 -0.66
CA ARG A 330 7.35 -7.71 -1.26
C ARG A 330 6.55 -8.99 -1.02
N GLY A 331 6.20 -9.71 -2.08
CA GLY A 331 5.66 -11.06 -1.95
C GLY A 331 6.63 -11.98 -1.21
N ARG A 332 6.14 -13.08 -0.64
CA ARG A 332 7.01 -14.07 0.03
C ARG A 332 8.07 -14.54 -0.96
N ALA A 333 9.34 -14.29 -0.64
CA ALA A 333 10.44 -14.76 -1.47
C ALA A 333 10.56 -16.29 -1.39
N VAL A 334 10.79 -16.92 -2.52
CA VAL A 334 11.10 -18.34 -2.64
C VAL A 334 12.57 -18.53 -2.28
N THR A 335 12.84 -19.47 -1.37
CA THR A 335 14.21 -19.82 -0.97
C THR A 335 14.86 -20.77 -1.98
N LEU A 336 16.18 -20.89 -1.98
CA LEU A 336 16.89 -21.84 -2.84
C LEU A 336 16.44 -23.29 -2.59
N ALA A 337 16.34 -23.70 -1.32
CA ALA A 337 15.90 -25.03 -0.94
C ALA A 337 14.46 -25.32 -1.41
N GLU A 338 13.57 -24.34 -1.27
CA GLU A 338 12.19 -24.45 -1.74
C GLU A 338 12.13 -24.54 -3.28
N ALA A 339 12.85 -23.70 -4.00
CA ALA A 339 12.92 -23.75 -5.46
C ALA A 339 13.49 -25.08 -5.98
N GLN A 340 14.51 -25.63 -5.31
CA GLN A 340 15.07 -26.96 -5.62
C GLN A 340 14.05 -28.07 -5.38
N ALA A 341 13.32 -28.04 -4.26
CA ALA A 341 12.26 -29.01 -3.97
C ALA A 341 11.14 -28.95 -5.02
N LEU A 342 10.72 -27.75 -5.43
CA LEU A 342 9.73 -27.55 -6.49
C LEU A 342 10.23 -28.04 -7.86
N ALA A 343 11.51 -27.80 -8.19
CA ALA A 343 12.12 -28.31 -9.41
C ALA A 343 12.09 -29.83 -9.45
N GLN A 344 12.52 -30.48 -8.37
CA GLN A 344 12.53 -31.94 -8.25
C GLN A 344 11.12 -32.52 -8.34
N ALA A 345 10.17 -31.96 -7.60
CA ALA A 345 8.78 -32.44 -7.55
C ALA A 345 8.03 -32.25 -8.89
N SER A 346 8.42 -31.27 -9.70
CA SER A 346 7.75 -30.95 -10.97
C SER A 346 8.52 -31.40 -12.22
N GLN A 347 9.64 -32.10 -12.07
CA GLN A 347 10.42 -32.59 -13.21
C GLN A 347 9.65 -33.68 -13.96
N ARG A 348 9.53 -33.50 -15.28
CA ARG A 348 8.89 -34.47 -16.17
C ARG A 348 9.95 -35.22 -16.97
N GLU A 349 9.72 -36.50 -17.21
CA GLU A 349 10.58 -37.33 -18.04
C GLU A 349 10.55 -36.84 -19.50
N GLY A 350 11.72 -36.73 -20.12
CA GLY A 350 11.87 -36.25 -21.51
C GLY A 350 11.63 -34.74 -21.73
N ASP A 351 11.40 -33.96 -20.67
CA ASP A 351 11.19 -32.51 -20.75
C ASP A 351 12.46 -31.70 -20.41
N LEU A 352 12.41 -30.37 -20.53
CA LEU A 352 13.54 -29.49 -20.17
C LEU A 352 13.99 -29.76 -18.72
N PRO A 353 15.30 -29.94 -18.47
CA PRO A 353 15.82 -30.04 -17.11
C PRO A 353 15.76 -28.68 -16.42
N VAL A 354 15.26 -28.69 -15.18
CA VAL A 354 15.27 -27.50 -14.32
C VAL A 354 16.51 -27.51 -13.44
N VAL A 355 17.45 -26.61 -13.69
CA VAL A 355 18.65 -26.42 -12.86
C VAL A 355 18.44 -25.17 -12.02
N VAL A 356 18.36 -25.34 -10.70
CA VAL A 356 18.12 -24.23 -9.77
C VAL A 356 19.41 -23.82 -9.08
N ASP A 357 19.86 -22.61 -9.39
CA ASP A 357 20.97 -21.93 -8.72
C ASP A 357 20.50 -20.59 -8.12
N ALA A 358 21.44 -19.85 -7.52
CA ALA A 358 21.14 -18.54 -6.92
C ALA A 358 20.57 -17.53 -7.93
N GLN A 359 20.98 -17.57 -9.20
CA GLN A 359 20.48 -16.64 -10.21
C GLN A 359 19.06 -17.00 -10.63
N VAL A 360 18.74 -18.28 -10.80
CA VAL A 360 17.36 -18.74 -11.07
C VAL A 360 16.42 -18.32 -9.95
N VAL A 361 16.85 -18.46 -8.68
CA VAL A 361 16.06 -18.01 -7.52
C VAL A 361 15.89 -16.49 -7.52
N GLU A 362 16.92 -15.73 -7.87
CA GLU A 362 16.83 -14.28 -8.01
C GLU A 362 15.79 -13.89 -9.08
N LYS A 363 15.86 -14.50 -10.27
CA LYS A 363 14.90 -14.27 -11.36
C LYS A 363 13.49 -14.71 -11.00
N LEU A 364 13.34 -15.85 -10.33
CA LEU A 364 12.05 -16.30 -9.83
C LEU A 364 11.46 -15.28 -8.85
N ASN A 365 12.27 -14.77 -7.92
CA ASN A 365 11.83 -13.75 -6.97
C ASN A 365 11.50 -12.42 -7.65
N GLN A 366 12.19 -12.02 -8.71
CA GLN A 366 11.80 -10.87 -9.54
C GLN A 366 10.40 -11.07 -10.14
N LEU A 367 10.07 -12.30 -10.56
CA LEU A 367 8.76 -12.66 -11.12
C LEU A 367 7.65 -12.78 -10.07
N VAL A 368 7.90 -13.36 -8.89
CA VAL A 368 6.84 -13.66 -7.91
C VAL A 368 6.70 -12.63 -6.79
N THR A 369 7.76 -11.90 -6.44
CA THR A 369 7.71 -10.96 -5.30
C THR A 369 7.37 -9.53 -5.70
N THR A 370 7.58 -9.16 -6.97
CA THR A 370 7.34 -7.80 -7.46
C THR A 370 5.95 -7.67 -8.08
N PRO A 371 5.24 -6.53 -7.89
CA PRO A 371 3.94 -6.32 -8.51
C PRO A 371 3.97 -6.40 -10.04
N LYS A 372 5.03 -5.86 -10.68
CA LYS A 372 5.20 -5.89 -12.14
C LYS A 372 5.44 -7.32 -12.64
N GLY A 373 6.31 -8.09 -11.98
CA GLY A 373 6.60 -9.48 -12.32
C GLY A 373 5.36 -10.36 -12.20
N ARG A 374 4.61 -10.23 -11.10
CA ARG A 374 3.37 -10.99 -10.89
C ARG A 374 2.33 -10.68 -11.96
N ALA A 375 2.14 -9.41 -12.29
CA ALA A 375 1.19 -9.01 -13.33
C ALA A 375 1.59 -9.57 -14.70
N PHE A 376 2.88 -9.50 -15.04
CA PHE A 376 3.42 -10.06 -16.27
C PHE A 376 3.20 -11.57 -16.36
N MET A 377 3.55 -12.33 -15.31
CA MET A 377 3.40 -13.79 -15.33
C MET A 377 1.96 -14.25 -15.25
N LYS A 378 1.07 -13.54 -14.53
CA LYS A 378 -0.37 -13.83 -14.56
C LYS A 378 -0.92 -13.69 -15.97
N LYS A 379 -0.60 -12.58 -16.65
CA LYS A 379 -0.96 -12.39 -18.07
C LYS A 379 -0.41 -13.53 -18.94
N ALA A 380 0.85 -13.91 -18.75
CA ALA A 380 1.47 -14.99 -19.52
C ALA A 380 0.74 -16.33 -19.34
N LEU A 381 0.39 -16.69 -18.10
CA LEU A 381 -0.36 -17.91 -17.80
C LEU A 381 -1.80 -17.88 -18.32
N ASP A 382 -2.48 -16.74 -18.22
CA ASP A 382 -3.85 -16.55 -18.74
C ASP A 382 -3.86 -16.72 -20.27
N ASN A 383 -2.93 -16.06 -20.96
CA ASN A 383 -2.74 -16.20 -22.41
C ASN A 383 -2.38 -17.65 -22.77
N LEU A 384 -1.45 -18.26 -22.04
CA LEU A 384 -1.06 -19.65 -22.29
C LEU A 384 -2.25 -20.60 -22.13
N GLY A 385 -3.15 -20.39 -21.16
CA GLY A 385 -4.36 -21.18 -21.00
C GLY A 385 -5.24 -21.23 -22.27
N THR A 386 -5.23 -20.15 -23.06
CA THR A 386 -6.00 -20.04 -24.30
C THR A 386 -5.27 -20.66 -25.50
N HIS A 387 -3.92 -20.59 -25.53
CA HIS A 387 -3.13 -20.90 -26.73
C HIS A 387 -2.21 -22.13 -26.60
N ARG A 388 -2.19 -22.77 -25.43
CA ARG A 388 -1.32 -23.90 -25.11
C ARG A 388 -1.38 -24.98 -26.18
N GLU A 389 -2.56 -25.45 -26.55
CA GLU A 389 -2.71 -26.58 -27.48
C GLU A 389 -2.19 -26.26 -28.89
N ALA A 390 -2.32 -25.01 -29.35
CA ALA A 390 -1.77 -24.59 -30.63
C ALA A 390 -0.22 -24.65 -30.62
N LEU A 391 0.40 -24.20 -29.52
CA LEU A 391 1.85 -24.18 -29.37
C LEU A 391 2.43 -25.59 -29.10
N THR A 392 1.79 -26.38 -28.24
CA THR A 392 2.29 -27.72 -27.87
C THR A 392 2.14 -28.74 -28.98
N ARG A 393 1.16 -28.60 -29.89
CA ARG A 393 0.95 -29.53 -31.00
C ARG A 393 2.21 -29.69 -31.86
N THR A 394 2.82 -28.57 -32.26
CA THR A 394 4.07 -28.57 -33.04
C THR A 394 5.24 -29.14 -32.25
N LEU A 395 5.39 -28.77 -30.98
CA LEU A 395 6.46 -29.30 -30.12
C LEU A 395 6.36 -30.83 -30.00
N ARG A 396 5.16 -31.35 -29.73
CA ARG A 396 4.90 -32.81 -29.65
C ARG A 396 5.19 -33.51 -30.97
N ALA A 397 4.72 -32.95 -32.09
CA ALA A 397 4.95 -33.51 -33.43
C ALA A 397 6.45 -33.65 -33.75
N ARG A 398 7.27 -32.71 -33.28
CA ARG A 398 8.73 -32.73 -33.44
C ARG A 398 9.47 -33.40 -32.28
N LYS A 399 8.76 -34.03 -31.34
CA LYS A 399 9.33 -34.67 -30.14
C LYS A 399 10.21 -33.72 -29.31
N LEU A 400 9.84 -32.44 -29.29
CA LEU A 400 10.50 -31.42 -28.49
C LEU A 400 9.83 -31.27 -27.12
N PRO A 401 10.60 -30.88 -26.09
CA PRO A 401 10.06 -30.64 -24.75
C PRO A 401 9.00 -29.53 -24.71
N GLU A 402 7.87 -29.78 -24.03
CA GLU A 402 6.84 -28.75 -23.80
C GLU A 402 7.31 -27.62 -22.89
N GLY A 403 8.35 -27.85 -22.07
CA GLY A 403 8.97 -26.83 -21.24
C GLY A 403 9.51 -25.62 -22.03
N LEU A 404 9.72 -25.76 -23.34
CA LEU A 404 10.09 -24.64 -24.23
C LEU A 404 9.02 -23.54 -24.25
N LEU A 405 7.77 -23.81 -23.86
CA LEU A 405 6.76 -22.77 -23.69
C LEU A 405 7.16 -21.68 -22.68
N ALA A 406 8.06 -21.98 -21.74
CA ALA A 406 8.61 -20.98 -20.83
C ALA A 406 9.31 -19.84 -21.58
N VAL A 407 9.87 -20.11 -22.77
CA VAL A 407 10.45 -19.07 -23.65
C VAL A 407 9.37 -18.08 -24.05
N THR A 408 8.23 -18.53 -24.56
CA THR A 408 7.11 -17.65 -24.96
C THR A 408 6.55 -16.83 -23.79
N MET A 409 6.57 -17.39 -22.57
CA MET A 409 6.15 -16.68 -21.37
C MET A 409 7.11 -15.53 -21.03
N ILE A 410 8.42 -15.75 -21.14
CA ILE A 410 9.45 -14.74 -20.87
C ILE A 410 9.55 -13.70 -22.00
N GLU A 411 9.46 -14.14 -23.25
CA GLU A 411 9.65 -13.30 -24.44
C GLU A 411 8.51 -12.32 -24.66
N SER A 412 7.25 -12.79 -24.56
CA SER A 412 6.08 -12.01 -24.99
C SER A 412 4.90 -12.05 -24.01
N ALA A 413 5.05 -12.73 -22.87
CA ALA A 413 3.91 -13.15 -22.06
C ALA A 413 2.85 -13.87 -22.91
N VAL A 414 3.30 -14.69 -23.87
CA VAL A 414 2.44 -15.40 -24.83
C VAL A 414 1.52 -14.45 -25.60
N THR A 415 2.05 -13.29 -26.00
CA THR A 415 1.32 -12.27 -26.77
C THR A 415 1.89 -12.22 -28.18
N ASN A 416 1.05 -12.24 -29.21
CA ASN A 416 1.50 -12.07 -30.58
C ASN A 416 1.80 -10.59 -30.85
N LEU A 417 3.09 -10.21 -30.83
CA LEU A 417 3.52 -8.81 -30.84
C LEU A 417 4.12 -8.40 -32.20
N PRO A 418 3.65 -7.31 -32.84
CA PRO A 418 4.29 -6.77 -34.04
C PRO A 418 5.64 -6.13 -33.71
N GLU A 419 6.55 -6.08 -34.69
CA GLU A 419 7.89 -5.51 -34.53
C GLU A 419 7.86 -4.07 -33.97
N ALA A 420 6.90 -3.26 -34.40
CA ALA A 420 6.72 -1.88 -33.95
C ALA A 420 6.43 -1.74 -32.44
N SER A 421 5.94 -2.80 -31.80
CA SER A 421 5.66 -2.82 -30.36
C SER A 421 6.88 -3.15 -29.49
N THR A 422 8.00 -3.52 -30.12
CA THR A 422 9.28 -3.83 -29.46
C THR A 422 10.20 -2.61 -29.41
N GLU A 423 11.42 -2.75 -28.91
CA GLU A 423 12.25 -1.60 -28.52
C GLU A 423 12.51 -0.58 -29.63
N PRO A 424 11.88 0.61 -29.52
CA PRO A 424 11.92 1.62 -30.57
C PRO A 424 13.33 2.14 -30.86
N SER A 425 14.26 1.98 -29.91
CA SER A 425 15.66 2.38 -30.08
C SER A 425 16.46 1.45 -30.99
N LEU A 426 16.01 0.21 -31.22
CA LEU A 426 16.65 -0.69 -32.18
C LEU A 426 16.23 -0.32 -33.60
N ALA A 427 17.10 -0.48 -34.60
CA ALA A 427 16.72 -0.27 -35.99
C ALA A 427 15.63 -1.27 -36.42
N PRO A 428 14.66 -0.88 -37.25
CA PRO A 428 13.79 -1.82 -37.96
C PRO A 428 14.65 -2.88 -38.64
N GLY A 429 14.34 -4.17 -38.45
CA GLY A 429 15.20 -5.29 -38.88
C GLY A 429 16.00 -5.96 -37.76
N MET A 430 16.17 -5.31 -36.59
CA MET A 430 16.90 -5.84 -35.42
C MET A 430 15.97 -6.14 -34.23
N ARG A 431 14.66 -6.15 -34.48
CA ARG A 431 13.60 -6.23 -33.49
C ARG A 431 12.84 -7.55 -33.60
N GLY A 432 12.50 -8.15 -32.47
CA GLY A 432 11.68 -9.36 -32.43
C GLY A 432 10.23 -9.11 -32.85
N ALA A 433 9.53 -10.13 -33.31
CA ALA A 433 8.07 -10.10 -33.48
C ALA A 433 7.49 -11.50 -33.23
N GLY A 434 6.18 -11.57 -33.00
CA GLY A 434 5.46 -12.81 -32.75
C GLY A 434 5.41 -13.20 -31.27
N VAL A 435 5.00 -14.43 -31.01
CA VAL A 435 4.94 -15.02 -29.67
C VAL A 435 6.32 -15.49 -29.20
N TRP A 436 7.17 -15.94 -30.14
CA TRP A 436 8.52 -16.41 -29.90
C TRP A 436 9.58 -15.30 -30.04
N MET A 437 9.18 -14.11 -30.52
CA MET A 437 10.02 -12.90 -30.64
C MET A 437 11.18 -13.07 -31.63
N PHE A 438 10.88 -13.66 -32.79
CA PHE A 438 11.86 -13.91 -33.84
C PHE A 438 12.42 -12.62 -34.46
N LEU A 439 13.74 -12.57 -34.64
CA LEU A 439 14.40 -11.56 -35.47
C LEU A 439 14.11 -11.83 -36.97
N PRO A 440 13.98 -10.80 -37.83
CA PRO A 440 13.70 -10.97 -39.26
C PRO A 440 14.71 -11.84 -40.00
N SER A 441 15.99 -11.77 -39.62
CA SER A 441 17.05 -12.61 -40.22
C SER A 441 16.85 -14.09 -39.88
N THR A 442 16.58 -14.39 -38.61
CA THR A 442 16.36 -15.76 -38.13
C THR A 442 15.06 -16.32 -38.69
N ALA A 443 14.00 -15.53 -38.72
CA ALA A 443 12.73 -15.90 -39.34
C ALA A 443 12.90 -16.35 -40.81
N ARG A 444 13.63 -15.57 -41.60
CA ARG A 444 13.93 -15.92 -43.01
C ARG A 444 14.81 -17.17 -43.13
N GLN A 445 15.79 -17.34 -42.25
CA GLN A 445 16.63 -18.55 -42.21
C GLN A 445 15.80 -19.82 -41.98
N TYR A 446 14.71 -19.71 -41.21
CA TYR A 446 13.79 -20.80 -40.91
C TYR A 446 12.53 -20.81 -41.79
N GLY A 447 12.59 -20.15 -42.95
CA GLY A 447 11.58 -20.27 -44.02
C GLY A 447 10.36 -19.37 -43.88
N LEU A 448 10.36 -18.40 -42.96
CA LEU A 448 9.28 -17.41 -42.87
C LEU A 448 9.50 -16.26 -43.85
N ARG A 449 8.42 -15.84 -44.53
CA ARG A 449 8.40 -14.62 -45.34
C ARG A 449 8.29 -13.40 -44.41
N VAL A 450 9.30 -12.53 -44.47
CA VAL A 450 9.33 -11.25 -43.76
C VAL A 450 9.73 -10.16 -44.75
N ASP A 451 8.74 -9.44 -45.25
CA ASP A 451 8.90 -8.30 -46.15
C ASP A 451 7.89 -7.18 -45.83
N ALA A 452 7.82 -6.16 -46.69
CA ALA A 452 6.97 -5.00 -46.46
C ALA A 452 5.47 -5.30 -46.52
N GLU A 453 5.07 -6.40 -47.17
CA GLU A 453 3.66 -6.79 -47.35
C GLU A 453 3.22 -7.83 -46.33
N VAL A 454 4.11 -8.78 -46.00
CA VAL A 454 3.79 -9.92 -45.15
C VAL A 454 4.89 -10.14 -44.10
N ASP A 455 4.48 -10.24 -42.85
CA ASP A 455 5.33 -10.66 -41.73
C ASP A 455 4.78 -11.95 -41.11
N GLU A 456 5.26 -13.09 -41.60
CA GLU A 456 4.82 -14.42 -41.13
C GLU A 456 5.27 -14.75 -39.71
N ARG A 457 6.08 -13.89 -39.06
CA ARG A 457 6.32 -14.01 -37.60
C ARG A 457 5.05 -13.81 -36.78
N LEU A 458 4.04 -13.14 -37.35
CA LEU A 458 2.73 -12.94 -36.71
C LEU A 458 1.76 -14.10 -36.96
N ASP A 459 2.12 -15.07 -37.79
CA ASP A 459 1.41 -16.34 -37.89
C ASP A 459 1.95 -17.31 -36.83
N VAL A 460 1.21 -17.45 -35.73
CA VAL A 460 1.62 -18.24 -34.56
C VAL A 460 1.99 -19.68 -34.93
N ALA A 461 1.28 -20.30 -35.89
CA ALA A 461 1.56 -21.69 -36.28
C ALA A 461 2.88 -21.78 -37.03
N ARG A 462 3.10 -20.89 -38.02
CA ARG A 462 4.34 -20.85 -38.79
C ARG A 462 5.54 -20.44 -37.94
N GLU A 463 5.38 -19.43 -37.08
CA GLU A 463 6.41 -19.00 -36.15
C GLU A 463 6.79 -20.13 -35.18
N THR A 464 5.80 -20.89 -34.68
CA THR A 464 6.07 -22.02 -33.78
C THR A 464 6.79 -23.18 -34.50
N GLU A 465 6.46 -23.46 -35.75
CA GLU A 465 7.21 -24.43 -36.57
C GLU A 465 8.67 -24.01 -36.78
N ALA A 466 8.90 -22.72 -37.04
CA ALA A 466 10.24 -22.14 -37.19
C ALA A 466 11.02 -22.17 -35.86
N ALA A 467 10.39 -21.82 -34.73
CA ALA A 467 10.96 -21.92 -33.39
C ALA A 467 11.33 -23.37 -33.03
N ALA A 468 10.46 -24.32 -33.35
CA ALA A 468 10.72 -25.73 -33.11
C ALA A 468 11.88 -26.26 -33.97
N ALA A 469 11.97 -25.84 -35.23
CA ALA A 469 13.13 -26.15 -36.09
C ALA A 469 14.44 -25.60 -35.50
N LEU A 470 14.45 -24.33 -35.09
CA LEU A 470 15.61 -23.69 -34.46
C LEU A 470 16.03 -24.41 -33.18
N PHE A 471 15.10 -24.73 -32.27
CA PHE A 471 15.45 -25.45 -31.05
C PHE A 471 15.97 -26.87 -31.32
N SER A 472 15.45 -27.54 -32.35
CA SER A 472 15.98 -28.84 -32.80
C SER A 472 17.44 -28.72 -33.25
N ASP A 473 17.77 -27.71 -34.04
CA ASP A 473 19.14 -27.47 -34.52
C ASP A 473 20.08 -27.11 -33.37
N LEU A 474 19.67 -26.17 -32.50
CA LEU A 474 20.47 -25.72 -31.36
C LEU A 474 20.71 -26.86 -30.37
N HIS A 475 19.69 -27.66 -30.05
CA HIS A 475 19.87 -28.84 -29.21
C HIS A 475 20.71 -29.91 -29.92
N GLY A 476 20.55 -30.07 -31.24
CA GLY A 476 21.38 -30.92 -32.08
C GLY A 476 22.87 -30.56 -31.98
N ARG A 477 23.18 -29.26 -32.02
CA ARG A 477 24.53 -28.68 -31.95
C ARG A 477 25.15 -28.78 -30.56
N TYR A 478 24.42 -28.38 -29.52
CA TYR A 478 24.98 -28.28 -28.18
C TYR A 478 24.76 -29.51 -27.31
N LYS A 479 23.77 -30.36 -27.62
CA LYS A 479 23.35 -31.48 -26.75
C LYS A 479 23.04 -31.06 -25.30
N ASP A 480 22.67 -29.80 -25.11
CA ASP A 480 22.37 -29.18 -23.82
C ASP A 480 21.33 -28.07 -24.02
N TRP A 481 20.18 -28.22 -23.37
CA TRP A 481 19.07 -27.27 -23.48
C TRP A 481 19.41 -25.88 -22.93
N ARG A 482 20.26 -25.78 -21.91
CA ARG A 482 20.65 -24.49 -21.31
C ARG A 482 21.53 -23.69 -22.28
N LEU A 483 22.43 -24.37 -22.99
CA LEU A 483 23.21 -23.76 -24.08
C LEU A 483 22.35 -23.43 -25.29
N ALA A 484 21.38 -24.28 -25.64
CA ALA A 484 20.41 -23.97 -26.70
C ALA A 484 19.59 -22.71 -26.37
N LEU A 485 19.12 -22.54 -25.12
CA LEU A 485 18.44 -21.32 -24.67
C LEU A 485 19.35 -20.09 -24.72
N ALA A 486 20.62 -20.22 -24.34
CA ALA A 486 21.58 -19.13 -24.44
C ALA A 486 21.82 -18.71 -25.91
N ALA A 487 21.93 -19.69 -26.82
CA ALA A 487 22.12 -19.46 -28.24
C ALA A 487 20.87 -18.89 -28.93
N TYR A 488 19.69 -19.29 -28.48
CA TYR A 488 18.42 -18.70 -28.93
C TYR A 488 18.41 -17.18 -28.69
N ASN A 489 18.82 -16.74 -27.50
CA ASN A 489 18.80 -15.33 -27.14
C ASN A 489 19.99 -14.52 -27.70
N GLN A 490 21.19 -15.10 -27.70
CA GLN A 490 22.42 -14.36 -28.01
C GLN A 490 23.09 -14.75 -29.33
N GLY A 491 22.51 -15.70 -30.06
CA GLY A 491 23.04 -16.26 -31.29
C GLY A 491 24.07 -17.37 -31.07
N GLU A 492 23.97 -18.41 -31.89
CA GLU A 492 24.88 -19.58 -31.91
C GLU A 492 26.36 -19.18 -32.06
N LYS A 493 26.68 -18.21 -32.92
CA LYS A 493 28.06 -17.76 -33.15
C LYS A 493 28.72 -17.22 -31.89
N LYS A 494 27.95 -16.51 -31.05
CA LYS A 494 28.48 -15.98 -29.79
C LYS A 494 28.72 -17.12 -28.80
N VAL A 495 27.76 -18.04 -28.68
CA VAL A 495 27.90 -19.20 -27.78
C VAL A 495 29.09 -20.07 -28.21
N ASP A 496 29.22 -20.38 -29.50
CA ASP A 496 30.35 -21.15 -30.02
C ASP A 496 31.69 -20.50 -29.70
N ARG A 497 31.80 -19.17 -29.91
CA ARG A 497 33.00 -18.41 -29.57
C ARG A 497 33.32 -18.53 -28.08
N VAL A 498 32.35 -18.28 -27.20
CA VAL A 498 32.54 -18.38 -25.74
C VAL A 498 32.96 -19.79 -25.33
N LEU A 499 32.35 -20.83 -25.90
CA LEU A 499 32.74 -22.21 -25.63
C LEU A 499 34.17 -22.50 -26.08
N SER A 500 34.58 -21.99 -27.24
CA SER A 500 35.95 -22.16 -27.77
C SER A 500 37.01 -21.40 -26.97
N GLU A 501 36.68 -20.22 -26.44
CA GLU A 501 37.61 -19.37 -25.69
C GLU A 501 37.78 -19.85 -24.24
N THR A 502 36.71 -20.32 -23.61
CA THR A 502 36.69 -20.65 -22.17
C THR A 502 36.87 -22.14 -21.89
N GLY A 503 36.45 -23.02 -22.81
CA GLY A 503 36.33 -24.46 -22.57
C GLY A 503 35.22 -24.84 -21.59
N VAL A 504 34.48 -23.88 -21.03
CA VAL A 504 33.43 -24.11 -20.02
C VAL A 504 32.08 -24.29 -20.70
N ARG A 505 31.34 -25.32 -20.30
CA ARG A 505 29.99 -25.60 -20.82
C ARG A 505 28.86 -25.27 -19.83
N ASP A 506 29.16 -25.12 -18.54
CA ASP A 506 28.15 -24.76 -17.54
C ASP A 506 27.71 -23.32 -17.73
N THR A 507 26.48 -23.15 -18.24
CA THR A 507 25.88 -21.83 -18.42
C THR A 507 25.82 -21.00 -17.14
N SER A 508 25.67 -21.58 -15.95
CA SER A 508 25.68 -20.81 -14.68
C SER A 508 27.01 -20.10 -14.46
N GLU A 509 28.10 -20.80 -14.76
CA GLU A 509 29.46 -20.25 -14.66
C GLU A 509 29.71 -19.20 -15.73
N LEU A 510 29.33 -19.47 -16.99
CA LEU A 510 29.46 -18.52 -18.09
C LEU A 510 28.69 -17.22 -17.86
N VAL A 511 27.52 -17.30 -17.21
CA VAL A 511 26.76 -16.10 -16.82
C VAL A 511 27.44 -15.35 -15.67
N ARG A 512 27.91 -16.07 -14.64
CA ARG A 512 28.61 -15.46 -13.50
C ARG A 512 29.91 -14.75 -13.92
N ALA A 513 30.61 -15.31 -14.90
CA ALA A 513 31.82 -14.76 -15.49
C ALA A 513 31.53 -13.63 -16.52
N GLY A 514 30.26 -13.37 -16.86
CA GLY A 514 29.87 -12.30 -17.78
C GLY A 514 30.07 -12.61 -19.27
N HIS A 515 30.38 -13.86 -19.63
CA HIS A 515 30.49 -14.28 -21.03
C HIS A 515 29.12 -14.40 -21.71
N LEU A 516 28.11 -14.83 -20.95
CA LEU A 516 26.70 -14.93 -21.38
C LEU A 516 25.80 -14.11 -20.45
N ASN A 517 24.61 -13.72 -20.91
CA ASN A 517 23.61 -13.03 -20.09
C ASN A 517 22.74 -14.03 -19.29
N ASP A 518 21.97 -13.50 -18.36
CA ASP A 518 21.09 -14.23 -17.44
C ASP A 518 19.77 -14.73 -18.07
N TYR A 519 19.68 -14.77 -19.40
CA TYR A 519 18.47 -15.20 -20.11
C TYR A 519 18.10 -16.65 -19.79
N THR A 520 19.07 -17.56 -19.79
CA THR A 520 18.84 -18.96 -19.43
C THR A 520 18.28 -19.08 -18.02
N SER A 521 18.81 -18.33 -17.05
CA SER A 521 18.32 -18.29 -15.66
C SER A 521 16.87 -17.75 -15.59
N THR A 522 16.54 -16.80 -16.46
CA THR A 522 15.20 -16.21 -16.56
C THR A 522 14.19 -17.21 -17.14
N VAL A 523 14.55 -17.95 -18.20
CA VAL A 523 13.69 -19.01 -18.76
C VAL A 523 13.50 -20.15 -17.77
N GLN A 524 14.56 -20.54 -17.04
CA GLN A 524 14.49 -21.55 -15.99
C GLN A 524 13.53 -21.13 -14.85
N ALA A 525 13.55 -19.86 -14.44
CA ALA A 525 12.58 -19.30 -13.50
C ALA A 525 11.14 -19.31 -14.06
N GLY A 526 10.98 -18.94 -15.34
CA GLY A 526 9.69 -19.03 -16.04
C GLY A 526 9.16 -20.46 -16.13
N LEU A 527 10.04 -21.45 -16.35
CA LEU A 527 9.72 -22.87 -16.41
C LEU A 527 9.29 -23.41 -15.04
N LEU A 528 9.99 -23.02 -13.97
CA LEU A 528 9.57 -23.32 -12.59
C LEU A 528 8.15 -22.80 -12.33
N LEU A 529 7.87 -21.57 -12.75
CA LEU A 529 6.58 -20.94 -12.54
C LEU A 529 5.48 -21.54 -13.42
N LEU A 530 5.79 -21.91 -14.66
CA LEU A 530 4.89 -22.65 -15.56
C LEU A 530 4.43 -23.97 -14.94
N ARG A 531 5.35 -24.66 -14.25
CA ARG A 531 5.07 -25.92 -13.56
C ARG A 531 4.42 -25.73 -12.19
N ASN A 532 4.62 -24.58 -11.55
CA ASN A 532 4.15 -24.26 -10.21
C ASN A 532 3.40 -22.91 -10.16
N PRO A 533 2.23 -22.81 -10.84
CA PRO A 533 1.52 -21.52 -10.98
C PRO A 533 0.99 -20.98 -9.65
N HIS A 534 0.85 -21.83 -8.62
CA HIS A 534 0.45 -21.45 -7.26
C HIS A 534 1.41 -20.46 -6.59
N LEU A 535 2.64 -20.31 -7.09
CA LEU A 535 3.59 -19.29 -6.64
C LEU A 535 3.11 -17.84 -6.90
N LEU A 536 2.05 -17.68 -7.72
CA LEU A 536 1.45 -16.38 -8.02
C LEU A 536 0.17 -16.07 -7.25
N ASP A 537 -0.33 -16.98 -6.41
CA ASP A 537 -1.49 -16.74 -5.55
C ASP A 537 -1.13 -15.71 -4.48
#